data_AF-A0A820KAB8-F1
#
_entry.id   AF-A0A820KAB8-F1
#
_cell.length_a   1.000
_cell.length_b   1.000
_cell.length_c   1.000
_cell.angle_alpha   90.00
_cell.angle_beta   90.00
_cell.angle_gamma   90.00
#
_symmetry.space_group_name_H-M   'P 1'
#
loop_
_entity.id
_entity.type
_entity.pdbx_description
1 polymer ?
#
loop_
_entity_poly.entity_id
_entity_poly.type
_entity_poly.pdbx_seq_one_letter_code
_entity_poly.pdbx_strand_id
1 'polypeptide(L)'
;VDAEPLPRIKRGLTLVSKILQNIANNLIFTKEFHMRCFNDYLRSTFDSATNFVLSICESINITTIISTDEQQPIENNISDSTTPSPTYPMSYISDANVLALHRLLWYHQEKIGDYLSSGRDHKAIGRRPFDKMATLLAYLGPPDHRPLDSQWISYDMTATKFEELMAKTQMHEREE
;
A
#
# COMPACT_ATOMS: atom_id res chain seq x y z
N VAL A 1 18.89 3.66 12.75
CA VAL A 1 19.89 2.71 13.31
C VAL A 1 19.18 1.39 13.49
N ASP A 2 19.16 0.56 12.45
CA ASP A 2 18.59 -0.79 12.50
C ASP A 2 19.74 -1.79 12.60
N ALA A 3 20.19 -2.06 13.82
CA ALA A 3 21.21 -3.05 14.08
C ALA A 3 20.56 -4.44 14.21
N GLU A 4 21.14 -5.46 13.57
CA GLU A 4 20.62 -6.82 13.66
C GLU A 4 20.69 -7.32 15.12
N PRO A 5 19.62 -7.92 15.66
CA PRO A 5 19.62 -8.44 17.02
C PRO A 5 20.58 -9.62 17.17
N LEU A 6 21.14 -9.79 18.38
CA LEU A 6 22.03 -10.91 18.69
C LEU A 6 21.37 -12.26 18.32
N PRO A 7 22.15 -13.29 17.91
CA PRO A 7 21.61 -14.57 17.45
C PRO A 7 20.64 -15.25 18.42
N ARG A 8 20.86 -15.10 19.74
CA ARG A 8 19.96 -15.61 20.77
C ARG A 8 18.59 -14.91 20.77
N ILE A 9 18.60 -13.58 20.61
CA ILE A 9 17.40 -12.76 20.54
C ILE A 9 16.65 -13.08 19.24
N LYS A 10 17.36 -13.15 18.12
CA LYS A 10 16.79 -13.55 16.82
C LYS A 10 16.10 -14.92 16.90
N ARG A 11 16.73 -15.90 17.56
CA ARG A 11 16.15 -17.22 17.78
C ARG A 11 14.91 -17.16 18.68
N GLY A 12 14.96 -16.40 19.76
CA GLY A 12 13.82 -16.19 20.66
C GLY A 12 12.63 -15.57 19.94
N LEU A 13 12.86 -14.47 19.19
CA LEU A 13 11.84 -13.81 18.38
C LEU A 13 11.24 -14.77 17.34
N THR A 14 12.05 -15.61 16.71
CA THR A 14 11.55 -16.62 15.75
C THR A 14 10.57 -17.60 16.42
N LEU A 15 10.86 -18.04 17.64
CA LEU A 15 9.97 -18.93 18.39
C LEU A 15 8.67 -18.21 18.79
N VAL A 16 8.78 -16.96 19.25
CA VAL A 16 7.61 -16.12 19.60
C VAL A 16 6.73 -15.91 18.37
N SER A 17 7.29 -15.52 17.23
CA SER A 17 6.55 -15.38 15.98
C SER A 17 5.84 -16.67 15.58
N LYS A 18 6.47 -17.82 15.78
CA LYS A 18 5.84 -19.12 15.50
C LYS A 18 4.67 -19.44 16.43
N ILE A 19 4.79 -19.10 17.71
CA ILE A 19 3.70 -19.24 18.69
C ILE A 19 2.55 -18.32 18.28
N LEU A 20 2.82 -17.04 18.02
CA LEU A 20 1.81 -16.06 17.58
C LEU A 20 1.12 -16.48 16.28
N GLN A 21 1.87 -17.01 15.31
CA GLN A 21 1.29 -17.50 14.06
C GLN A 21 0.31 -18.67 14.30
N ASN A 22 0.64 -19.57 15.22
CA ASN A 22 -0.24 -20.67 15.58
C ASN A 22 -1.48 -20.20 16.35
N ILE A 23 -1.34 -19.16 17.20
CA ILE A 23 -2.47 -18.47 17.83
C ILE A 23 -3.39 -17.90 16.75
N ALA A 24 -2.85 -17.12 15.82
CA ALA A 24 -3.63 -16.51 14.73
C ALA A 24 -4.33 -17.54 13.84
N ASN A 25 -3.70 -18.70 13.61
CA ASN A 25 -4.27 -19.77 12.78
C ASN A 25 -5.21 -20.71 13.56
N ASN A 26 -5.38 -20.53 14.87
CA ASN A 26 -6.10 -21.46 15.75
C ASN A 26 -5.57 -22.92 15.65
N LEU A 27 -4.24 -23.07 15.58
CA LEU A 27 -3.57 -24.36 15.44
C LEU A 27 -2.71 -24.70 16.66
N ILE A 28 -2.71 -25.98 17.03
CA ILE A 28 -1.82 -26.53 18.06
C ILE A 28 -0.58 -27.19 17.45
N PHE A 29 0.51 -27.23 18.21
CA PHE A 29 1.72 -27.95 17.78
C PHE A 29 1.51 -29.46 17.87
N THR A 30 1.62 -30.14 16.73
CA THR A 30 1.54 -31.61 16.64
C THR A 30 2.86 -32.24 16.18
N LYS A 31 3.55 -31.63 15.21
CA LYS A 31 4.78 -32.18 14.61
C LYS A 31 6.02 -31.97 15.49
N GLU A 32 6.13 -30.83 16.15
CA GLU A 32 7.35 -30.43 16.87
C GLU A 32 7.23 -30.69 18.36
N PHE A 33 7.91 -31.74 18.83
CA PHE A 33 7.84 -32.17 20.23
C PHE A 33 8.20 -31.05 21.22
N HIS A 34 9.28 -30.31 20.94
CA HIS A 34 9.76 -29.22 21.79
C HIS A 34 8.82 -28.00 21.86
N MET A 35 7.85 -27.88 20.94
CA MET A 35 6.86 -26.79 20.95
C MET A 35 5.56 -27.19 21.63
N ARG A 36 5.33 -28.49 21.91
CA ARG A 36 4.08 -28.98 22.50
C ARG A 36 3.83 -28.46 23.91
N CYS A 37 4.88 -28.08 24.65
CA CYS A 37 4.74 -27.47 25.98
C CYS A 37 3.98 -26.14 25.96
N PHE A 38 3.89 -25.46 24.81
CA PHE A 38 3.13 -24.23 24.65
C PHE A 38 1.66 -24.46 24.28
N ASN A 39 1.22 -25.70 24.06
CA ASN A 39 -0.15 -25.98 23.60
C ASN A 39 -1.22 -25.53 24.60
N ASP A 40 -0.95 -25.60 25.90
CA ASP A 40 -1.90 -25.14 26.92
C ASP A 40 -2.08 -23.62 26.85
N TYR A 41 -0.98 -22.89 26.62
CA TYR A 41 -0.99 -21.45 26.39
C TYR A 41 -1.71 -21.06 25.09
N LEU A 42 -1.48 -21.81 24.00
CA LEU A 42 -2.18 -21.57 22.74
C LEU A 42 -3.70 -21.69 22.92
N ARG A 43 -4.15 -22.78 23.56
CA ARG A 43 -5.57 -23.06 23.78
C ARG A 43 -6.27 -21.98 24.60
N SER A 44 -5.61 -21.46 25.64
CA SER A 44 -6.19 -20.39 26.46
C SER A 44 -6.24 -19.04 25.76
N THR A 45 -5.47 -18.85 24.68
CA THR A 45 -5.32 -17.55 24.00
C THR A 45 -6.15 -17.43 22.72
N PHE A 46 -6.59 -18.54 22.11
CA PHE A 46 -7.34 -18.53 20.85
C PHE A 46 -8.59 -17.64 20.87
N ASP A 47 -9.40 -17.72 21.93
CA ASP A 47 -10.62 -16.91 22.06
C ASP A 47 -10.28 -15.42 22.16
N SER A 48 -9.26 -15.07 22.93
CA SER A 48 -8.79 -13.69 23.07
C SER A 48 -8.28 -13.12 21.75
N ALA A 49 -7.50 -13.90 21.00
CA ALA A 49 -6.99 -13.50 19.69
C ALA A 49 -8.12 -13.33 18.66
N THR A 50 -9.12 -14.22 18.68
CA THR A 50 -10.29 -14.12 17.81
C THR A 50 -11.10 -12.86 18.11
N ASN A 51 -11.35 -12.57 19.39
CA ASN A 51 -12.04 -11.36 19.82
C ASN A 51 -11.28 -10.08 19.45
N PHE A 52 -9.95 -10.11 19.54
CA PHE A 52 -9.11 -8.99 19.10
C PHE A 52 -9.20 -8.75 17.58
N VAL A 53 -9.17 -9.80 16.77
CA VAL A 53 -9.35 -9.66 15.31
C VAL A 53 -10.74 -9.13 14.99
N LEU A 54 -11.78 -9.62 15.68
CA LEU A 54 -13.14 -9.14 15.50
C LEU A 54 -13.29 -7.65 15.89
N SER A 55 -12.64 -7.20 16.97
CA SER A 55 -12.70 -5.79 17.37
C SER A 55 -11.99 -4.86 16.38
N ILE A 56 -10.89 -5.32 15.77
CA ILE A 56 -10.25 -4.60 14.66
C ILE A 56 -11.23 -4.49 13.49
N CYS A 57 -11.87 -5.60 13.09
CA CYS A 57 -12.84 -5.59 12.00
C CYS A 57 -14.06 -4.69 12.29
N GLU A 58 -14.53 -4.67 13.54
CA GLU A 58 -15.61 -3.78 13.98
C GLU A 58 -15.21 -2.31 13.90
N SER A 59 -13.98 -1.96 14.29
CA SER A 59 -13.47 -0.58 14.15
C SER A 59 -13.34 -0.12 12.69
N ILE A 60 -13.33 -1.07 11.74
CA ILE A 60 -13.26 -0.83 10.30
C ILE A 60 -14.67 -0.76 9.67
N ASN A 61 -15.75 -1.02 10.43
CA ASN A 61 -17.11 -1.00 9.88
C ASN A 61 -17.49 0.36 9.27
N ILE A 62 -17.35 0.43 7.95
CA ILE A 62 -18.27 0.99 6.95
C ILE A 62 -18.54 2.51 7.00
N THR A 63 -18.67 3.14 8.15
CA THR A 63 -18.97 4.58 8.26
C THR A 63 -17.85 5.44 7.66
N THR A 64 -16.59 5.01 7.76
CA THR A 64 -15.46 5.74 7.17
C THR A 64 -15.32 5.49 5.67
N ILE A 65 -15.77 4.33 5.15
CA ILE A 65 -15.63 3.96 3.73
C ILE A 65 -16.79 4.52 2.90
N ILE A 66 -18.03 4.45 3.40
CA ILE A 66 -19.23 4.92 2.67
C ILE A 66 -19.36 6.45 2.62
N SER A 67 -18.68 7.19 3.50
CA SER A 67 -18.65 8.67 3.46
C SER A 67 -18.06 9.28 2.18
N THR A 68 -17.67 8.46 1.19
CA THR A 68 -17.13 8.91 -0.09
C THR A 68 -18.06 8.72 -1.30
N ASP A 69 -19.22 8.04 -1.17
CA ASP A 69 -20.01 7.64 -2.36
C ASP A 69 -21.51 8.01 -2.36
N GLU A 70 -21.97 8.91 -1.50
CA GLU A 70 -23.32 9.49 -1.66
C GLU A 70 -23.27 10.99 -1.92
N GLN A 71 -23.45 11.33 -3.20
CA GLN A 71 -23.98 12.62 -3.61
C GLN A 71 -25.34 12.86 -2.93
N GLN A 72 -25.35 13.68 -1.88
CA GLN A 72 -26.56 14.39 -1.48
C GLN A 72 -26.32 15.89 -1.70
N PRO A 73 -27.23 16.61 -2.38
CA PRO A 73 -27.12 18.06 -2.50
C PRO A 73 -27.29 18.65 -1.10
N ILE A 74 -26.28 19.37 -0.64
CA ILE A 74 -26.36 20.15 0.60
C ILE A 74 -27.30 21.32 0.32
N GLU A 75 -28.59 21.12 0.57
CA GLU A 75 -29.52 22.23 0.74
C GLU A 75 -29.19 22.95 2.04
N ASN A 76 -28.92 24.23 1.90
CA ASN A 76 -28.66 25.20 2.95
C ASN A 76 -29.70 25.11 4.06
N ASN A 77 -29.28 24.76 5.27
CA ASN A 77 -29.98 25.15 6.49
C ASN A 77 -28.99 25.71 7.50
N ILE A 78 -29.03 27.03 7.61
CA ILE A 78 -28.44 27.82 8.68
C ILE A 78 -29.31 27.57 9.93
N SER A 79 -28.80 26.81 10.89
CA SER A 79 -29.19 26.95 12.30
C SER A 79 -28.26 26.17 13.23
N ASP A 80 -27.41 26.96 13.90
CA ASP A 80 -27.13 26.90 15.33
C ASP A 80 -27.01 25.53 16.02
N SER A 81 -25.76 25.20 16.39
CA SER A 81 -25.32 24.59 17.65
C SER A 81 -24.26 23.49 17.45
N THR A 82 -23.08 23.80 17.99
CA THR A 82 -21.95 22.93 18.37
C THR A 82 -22.09 21.45 18.02
N THR A 83 -21.77 21.10 16.77
CA THR A 83 -21.45 19.73 16.36
C THR A 83 -20.22 19.79 15.47
N PRO A 84 -19.18 18.96 15.71
CA PRO A 84 -18.05 18.91 14.80
C PRO A 84 -18.59 18.42 13.45
N SER A 85 -18.58 19.31 12.47
CA SER A 85 -18.72 18.97 11.06
C SER A 85 -17.92 17.69 10.79
N PRO A 86 -18.46 16.68 10.06
CA PRO A 86 -17.67 15.55 9.64
C PRO A 86 -16.56 16.14 8.79
N THR A 87 -15.38 16.26 9.41
CA THR A 87 -14.18 16.71 8.76
C THR A 87 -13.95 15.64 7.72
N TYR A 88 -14.26 15.92 6.45
CA TYR A 88 -13.79 15.08 5.36
C TYR A 88 -12.31 14.85 5.68
N PRO A 89 -11.85 13.59 5.92
CA PRO A 89 -10.44 13.36 6.09
C PRO A 89 -9.85 13.83 4.77
N MET A 90 -9.28 15.04 4.78
CA MET A 90 -8.72 15.68 3.62
C MET A 90 -7.65 14.70 3.18
N SER A 91 -7.98 13.96 2.13
CA SER A 91 -7.27 12.76 1.76
C SER A 91 -5.80 13.15 1.63
N TYR A 92 -4.93 12.57 2.48
CA TYR A 92 -3.48 12.78 2.43
C TYR A 92 -2.89 12.08 1.19
N ILE A 93 -3.56 12.22 0.03
CA ILE A 93 -3.02 11.81 -1.25
C ILE A 93 -1.95 12.83 -1.60
N SER A 94 -0.71 12.39 -1.40
CA SER A 94 0.48 13.11 -1.88
C SER A 94 0.43 13.25 -3.40
N ASP A 95 0.87 14.40 -3.93
CA ASP A 95 1.03 14.64 -5.37
C ASP A 95 1.87 13.55 -6.05
N ALA A 96 2.84 12.96 -5.32
CA ALA A 96 3.63 11.83 -5.80
C ALA A 96 2.75 10.60 -6.11
N ASN A 97 1.74 10.33 -5.29
CA ASN A 97 0.79 9.23 -5.50
C ASN A 97 -0.12 9.52 -6.69
N VAL A 98 -0.55 10.78 -6.88
CA VAL A 98 -1.34 11.20 -8.04
C VAL A 98 -0.55 11.00 -9.34
N LEU A 99 0.73 11.42 -9.36
CA LEU A 99 1.60 11.25 -10.52
C LEU A 99 1.88 9.78 -10.82
N ALA A 100 2.12 8.96 -9.79
CA ALA A 100 2.29 7.52 -9.94
C ALA A 100 1.02 6.86 -10.51
N LEU A 101 -0.15 7.23 -10.00
CA LEU A 101 -1.43 6.75 -10.51
C LEU A 101 -1.64 7.17 -11.97
N HIS A 102 -1.37 8.43 -12.31
CA HIS A 102 -1.46 8.92 -13.69
C HIS A 102 -0.58 8.11 -14.65
N ARG A 103 0.68 7.86 -14.28
CA ARG A 103 1.62 7.03 -15.07
C ARG A 103 1.11 5.60 -15.25
N LEU A 104 0.65 4.98 -14.17
CA LEU A 104 0.12 3.62 -14.19
C LEU A 104 -1.09 3.50 -15.13
N LEU A 105 -2.04 4.42 -15.00
CA LEU A 105 -3.26 4.43 -15.81
C LEU A 105 -2.95 4.71 -17.28
N TRP A 106 -2.08 5.67 -17.59
CA TRP A 106 -1.69 6.00 -18.95
C TRP A 106 -1.04 4.81 -19.68
N TYR A 107 -0.10 4.11 -19.04
CA TYR A 107 0.64 3.00 -19.66
C TYR A 107 -0.20 1.72 -19.83
N HIS A 108 -1.14 1.48 -18.92
CA HIS A 108 -1.96 0.27 -18.93
C HIS A 108 -3.38 0.47 -19.49
N GLN A 109 -3.73 1.67 -19.99
CA GLN A 109 -5.09 1.98 -20.45
C GLN A 109 -5.62 1.01 -21.51
N GLU A 110 -4.78 0.57 -22.46
CA GLU A 110 -5.18 -0.36 -23.53
C GLU A 110 -5.59 -1.72 -22.96
N LYS A 111 -4.76 -2.30 -22.09
CA LYS A 111 -5.03 -3.59 -21.43
C LYS A 111 -6.28 -3.53 -20.53
N ILE A 112 -6.47 -2.41 -19.82
CA ILE A 112 -7.66 -2.19 -19.00
C ILE A 112 -8.90 -2.09 -19.90
N GLY A 113 -8.80 -1.37 -21.02
CA GLY A 113 -9.85 -1.24 -22.02
C GLY A 113 -10.24 -2.57 -22.66
N ASP A 114 -9.26 -3.40 -23.04
CA ASP A 114 -9.46 -4.74 -23.59
C ASP A 114 -10.13 -5.67 -22.59
N TYR A 115 -9.65 -5.67 -21.33
CA TYR A 115 -10.25 -6.46 -20.26
C TYR A 115 -11.72 -6.11 -20.05
N LEU A 116 -12.03 -4.81 -19.92
CA LEU A 116 -13.41 -4.33 -19.76
C LEU A 116 -14.30 -4.59 -20.98
N SER A 117 -13.71 -4.71 -22.17
CA SER A 117 -14.43 -5.04 -23.41
C SER A 117 -14.66 -6.54 -23.58
N SER A 118 -13.82 -7.38 -22.96
CA SER A 118 -13.87 -8.85 -23.08
C SER A 118 -14.94 -9.51 -22.18
N GLY A 119 -15.36 -8.86 -21.10
CA GLY A 119 -16.36 -9.38 -20.16
C GLY A 119 -17.81 -9.20 -20.63
N ARG A 120 -18.61 -10.28 -20.69
CA ARG A 120 -20.03 -10.23 -21.08
C ARG A 120 -20.96 -9.60 -20.03
N ASP A 121 -20.55 -9.57 -18.75
CA ASP A 121 -21.38 -9.13 -17.60
C ASP A 121 -21.01 -7.76 -17.00
N HIS A 122 -19.83 -7.21 -17.30
CA HIS A 122 -19.33 -5.98 -16.65
C HIS A 122 -19.70 -4.67 -17.38
N LYS A 123 -20.60 -4.74 -18.37
CA LYS A 123 -20.85 -3.65 -19.33
C LYS A 123 -21.44 -2.36 -18.72
N ALA A 124 -22.00 -2.41 -17.51
CA ALA A 124 -22.65 -1.23 -16.91
C ALA A 124 -21.80 -0.46 -15.91
N ILE A 125 -20.94 -1.12 -15.12
CA ILE A 125 -20.33 -0.48 -13.94
C ILE A 125 -18.89 0.00 -14.23
N GLY A 126 -18.08 -0.79 -14.95
CA GLY A 126 -16.66 -0.44 -15.19
C GLY A 126 -16.41 0.41 -16.44
N ARG A 127 -17.25 0.27 -17.49
CA ARG A 127 -16.96 0.88 -18.79
C ARG A 127 -17.19 2.39 -18.84
N ARG A 128 -18.31 2.87 -18.29
CA ARG A 128 -18.63 4.30 -18.22
C ARG A 128 -17.58 5.13 -17.44
N PRO A 129 -17.13 4.71 -16.24
CA PRO A 129 -16.06 5.44 -15.56
C PRO A 129 -14.72 5.31 -16.29
N PHE A 130 -14.44 4.16 -16.94
CA PHE A 130 -13.23 4.00 -17.75
C PHE A 130 -13.21 4.94 -18.96
N ASP A 131 -14.32 5.11 -19.69
CA ASP A 131 -14.37 6.02 -20.84
C ASP A 131 -14.16 7.49 -20.41
N LYS A 132 -14.70 7.89 -19.25
CA LYS A 132 -14.42 9.20 -18.64
C LYS A 132 -12.96 9.35 -18.27
N MET A 133 -12.36 8.33 -17.65
CA MET A 133 -10.94 8.32 -17.30
C MET A 133 -10.05 8.37 -18.55
N ALA A 134 -10.36 7.60 -19.60
CA ALA A 134 -9.62 7.61 -20.86
C ALA A 134 -9.70 9.00 -21.53
N THR A 135 -10.86 9.66 -21.43
CA THR A 135 -11.03 11.05 -21.89
C THR A 135 -10.15 12.02 -21.08
N LEU A 136 -10.10 11.87 -19.74
CA LEU A 136 -9.24 12.68 -18.88
C LEU A 136 -7.76 12.45 -19.17
N LEU A 137 -7.35 11.20 -19.35
CA LEU A 137 -5.99 10.84 -19.76
C LEU A 137 -5.65 11.49 -21.11
N ALA A 138 -6.55 11.46 -22.09
CA ALA A 138 -6.33 12.11 -23.38
C ALA A 138 -6.14 13.63 -23.26
N TYR A 139 -6.85 14.30 -22.34
CA TYR A 139 -6.65 15.72 -22.06
C TYR A 139 -5.34 16.02 -21.32
N LEU A 140 -4.94 15.15 -20.39
CA LEU A 140 -3.70 15.29 -19.62
C LEU A 140 -2.45 14.93 -20.46
N GLY A 141 -2.63 14.09 -21.47
CA GLY A 141 -1.56 13.61 -22.33
C GLY A 141 -0.60 12.65 -21.62
N PRO A 142 0.49 12.26 -22.31
CA PRO A 142 1.53 11.45 -21.70
C PRO A 142 2.03 12.14 -20.41
N PRO A 143 2.18 11.40 -19.30
CA PRO A 143 2.69 11.96 -18.06
C PRO A 143 4.00 12.68 -18.35
N ASP A 144 4.05 13.98 -17.99
CA ASP A 144 5.25 14.79 -18.14
C ASP A 144 6.44 13.98 -17.63
N HIS A 145 7.45 13.85 -18.50
CA HIS A 145 8.77 13.41 -18.11
C HIS A 145 9.41 14.57 -17.34
N ARG A 146 8.77 15.03 -16.26
CA ARG A 146 9.55 15.47 -15.14
C ARG A 146 10.20 14.18 -14.66
N PRO A 147 11.51 13.98 -14.86
CA PRO A 147 12.20 13.29 -13.81
C PRO A 147 11.73 14.04 -12.56
N LEU A 148 11.03 13.34 -11.66
CA LEU A 148 11.32 13.63 -10.26
C LEU A 148 12.84 13.73 -10.22
N ASP A 149 13.42 14.61 -9.43
CA ASP A 149 14.85 14.60 -9.15
C ASP A 149 15.30 13.26 -8.50
N SER A 150 14.80 12.11 -8.94
CA SER A 150 15.55 10.93 -9.39
C SER A 150 16.78 11.27 -10.24
N GLN A 151 17.68 12.07 -9.68
CA GLN A 151 19.12 11.88 -9.85
C GLN A 151 19.55 10.42 -9.51
N TRP A 152 18.63 9.61 -8.97
CA TRP A 152 18.87 8.28 -8.42
C TRP A 152 18.30 7.08 -9.17
N ILE A 153 17.44 7.22 -10.21
CA ILE A 153 16.70 6.04 -10.74
C ILE A 153 16.93 5.75 -12.24
N SER A 154 17.59 6.62 -13.02
CA SER A 154 17.75 6.41 -14.47
C SER A 154 19.18 6.37 -14.99
N TYR A 155 20.17 6.14 -14.12
CA TYR A 155 21.39 5.49 -14.60
C TYR A 155 21.18 3.98 -14.49
N ASP A 156 20.96 3.33 -15.64
CA ASP A 156 21.45 1.96 -15.82
C ASP A 156 22.97 2.00 -15.60
N MET A 157 23.35 1.91 -14.32
CA MET A 157 24.73 1.84 -13.88
C MET A 157 25.18 0.41 -14.12
N THR A 158 25.46 0.08 -15.38
CA THR A 158 26.32 -1.07 -15.67
C THR A 158 27.67 -0.77 -15.01
N ALA A 159 28.22 -1.74 -14.27
CA ALA A 159 29.43 -1.58 -13.45
C ALA A 159 30.61 -0.90 -14.18
N THR A 160 30.68 -1.04 -15.50
CA THR A 160 31.65 -0.39 -16.38
C THR A 160 31.57 1.14 -16.42
N LYS A 161 30.38 1.75 -16.33
CA LYS A 161 30.24 3.22 -16.37
C LYS A 161 30.61 3.89 -15.04
N PHE A 162 30.49 3.17 -13.92
CA PHE A 162 30.89 3.65 -12.61
C PHE A 162 32.41 3.75 -12.49
N GLU A 163 33.13 2.74 -12.98
CA GLU A 163 34.60 2.72 -13.00
C GLU A 163 35.17 3.85 -13.87
N GLU A 164 34.57 4.12 -15.03
CA GLU A 164 34.96 5.21 -15.92
C GLU A 164 34.74 6.60 -15.29
N LEU A 165 33.66 6.77 -14.53
CA LEU A 165 33.34 8.02 -13.84
C LEU A 165 34.27 8.26 -12.64
N MET A 166 34.62 7.22 -11.89
CA MET A 166 35.61 7.29 -10.81
C MET A 166 37.02 7.58 -11.34
N ALA A 167 37.41 6.97 -12.47
CA ALA A 167 38.69 7.22 -13.11
C ALA A 167 38.81 8.67 -13.61
N LYS A 168 37.74 9.23 -14.19
CA LYS A 168 37.71 10.61 -14.67
C LYS A 168 37.74 11.63 -13.51
N THR A 169 37.11 11.31 -12.38
CA THR A 169 37.09 12.18 -11.20
C THR A 169 38.45 12.18 -10.49
N GLN A 170 39.15 11.03 -10.42
CA GLN A 170 40.53 10.96 -9.92
C GLN A 170 41.56 11.64 -10.82
N MET A 171 41.34 11.72 -12.13
CA MET A 171 42.22 12.48 -13.02
C MET A 171 42.12 13.98 -12.77
N HIS A 172 40.93 14.49 -12.43
CA HIS A 172 40.73 15.92 -12.20
C HIS A 172 41.31 16.40 -10.86
N GLU A 173 41.42 15.52 -9.85
CA GLU A 173 42.10 15.81 -8.58
C GLU A 173 43.65 15.77 -8.67
N ARG A 174 44.23 15.33 -9.80
CA ARG A 174 45.70 15.29 -9.97
C ARG A 174 46.26 16.39 -10.87
N GLU A 175 45.41 17.24 -11.44
CA GLU A 175 45.82 18.38 -12.28
C GLU A 175 45.63 19.75 -11.62
N GLU A 176 45.26 19.79 -10.33
CA GLU A 176 45.46 20.94 -9.41
C GLU A 176 46.57 20.63 -8.39
#